data_AF-A0A963VQI6-F1
#
_entry.id   AF-A0A963VQI6-F1
#
_cell.length_a   1.000
_cell.length_b   1.000
_cell.length_c   1.000
_cell.angle_alpha   90.00
_cell.angle_beta   90.00
_cell.angle_gamma   90.00
#
_symmetry.space_group_name_H-M   'P 1'
#
loop_
_entity.id
_entity.type
_entity.pdbx_description
1 polymer ?
#
loop_
_entity_poly.entity_id
_entity_poly.type
_entity_poly.pdbx_seq_one_letter_code
_entity_poly.pdbx_strand_id
1 'polypeptide(L)' 'MQSKDVPRYLRQAREEVILALSAPNAEEECGHRRRAGQFMSEVVRTVHSAPALDCDWSQLRAPE' A
#
# COMPACT_ATOMS: atom_id res chain seq x y z
N MET A 1 -12.88 -1.30 16.58
CA MET A 1 -11.55 -1.93 16.45
C MET A 1 -10.88 -1.30 15.25
N GLN A 2 -9.94 -0.36 15.46
CA GLN A 2 -9.22 0.28 14.35
C GLN A 2 -8.31 -0.77 13.70
N SER A 3 -8.40 -0.95 12.38
CA SER A 3 -7.46 -1.80 11.66
C SER A 3 -6.22 -0.97 11.32
N LYS A 4 -5.19 -1.12 12.15
CA LYS A 4 -3.89 -0.46 11.95
C LYS A 4 -3.17 -0.94 10.69
N ASP A 5 -3.67 -1.99 10.04
CA ASP A 5 -3.02 -2.64 8.91
C ASP A 5 -3.30 -1.96 7.57
N VAL A 6 -4.49 -1.38 7.36
CA VAL A 6 -4.84 -0.75 6.06
C VAL A 6 -3.95 0.47 5.75
N PRO A 7 -3.80 1.46 6.66
CA PRO A 7 -2.93 2.59 6.40
C PRO A 7 -1.45 2.19 6.19
N ARG A 8 -1.00 1.17 6.92
CA ARG A 8 0.35 0.61 6.78
C ARG A 8 0.55 0.01 5.38
N TYR A 9 -0.35 -0.86 4.93
CA TYR A 9 -0.24 -1.47 3.62
C TYR A 9 -0.31 -0.45 2.49
N LEU A 10 -1.15 0.58 2.60
CA LEU A 10 -1.20 1.66 1.61
C LEU A 10 0.10 2.48 1.57
N ARG A 11 0.73 2.73 2.72
CA ARG A 11 2.05 3.40 2.77
C ARG A 11 3.12 2.54 2.08
N GLN A 12 3.17 1.25 2.37
CA GLN A 12 4.12 0.34 1.73
C GLN A 12 3.86 0.21 0.23
N ALA A 13 2.60 0.15 -0.20
CA ALA A 13 2.25 0.15 -1.62
C ALA A 13 2.75 1.42 -2.33
N ARG A 14 2.61 2.59 -1.70
CA ARG A 14 3.11 3.87 -2.23
C ARG A 14 4.64 3.88 -2.34
N GLU A 15 5.35 3.42 -1.32
CA GLU A 15 6.81 3.32 -1.32
C GLU A 15 7.30 2.44 -2.48
N GLU A 16 6.70 1.25 -2.65
CA GLU A 16 7.02 0.36 -3.77
C GLU A 16 6.72 0.99 -5.13
N VAL A 17 5.64 1.77 -5.28
CA VAL A 17 5.38 2.51 -6.54
C VAL A 17 6.47 3.55 -6.81
N ILE A 18 6.90 4.31 -5.81
CA ILE A 18 7.97 5.31 -5.96
C ILE A 18 9.29 4.63 -6.38
N LEU A 19 9.61 3.48 -5.76
CA LEU A 19 10.78 2.70 -6.11
C LEU A 19 10.68 2.12 -7.52
N ALA A 20 9.50 1.63 -7.94
CA ALA A 20 9.27 1.16 -9.31
C ALA A 20 9.50 2.27 -10.35
N LEU A 21 9.01 3.49 -10.07
CA LEU A 21 9.21 4.65 -10.95
C LEU A 21 10.67 5.11 -11.01
N SER A 22 11.45 4.83 -9.97
CA SER A 22 12.87 5.20 -9.86
C SER A 22 13.81 4.04 -10.20
N ALA A 23 13.27 2.90 -10.65
CA ALA A 23 14.04 1.69 -10.83
C ALA A 23 15.06 1.84 -11.99
N PRO A 24 16.30 1.38 -11.81
CA PRO A 24 17.36 1.49 -12.83
C PRO A 24 17.17 0.51 -14.00
N ASN A 25 16.32 -0.51 -13.85
CA ASN A 25 16.06 -1.51 -14.86
C ASN A 25 14.65 -2.12 -14.71
N ALA A 26 14.22 -2.84 -15.76
CA ALA A 26 12.90 -3.45 -15.83
C ALA A 26 12.68 -4.59 -14.82
N GLU A 27 13.74 -5.27 -14.38
CA GLU A 27 13.62 -6.35 -13.39
C GLU A 27 13.27 -5.80 -12.02
N GLU A 28 13.96 -4.74 -11.60
CA GLU A 28 13.70 -4.02 -10.36
C GLU A 28 12.32 -3.35 -10.39
N GLU A 29 11.96 -2.66 -11.47
CA GLU A 29 10.61 -2.11 -11.67
C GLU A 29 9.55 -3.17 -11.46
N CYS A 30 9.70 -4.32 -12.13
CA CYS A 30 8.74 -5.41 -12.06
C CYS A 30 8.67 -6.04 -10.65
N GLY A 31 9.79 -6.08 -9.93
CA GLY A 31 9.85 -6.49 -8.52
C GLY A 31 9.05 -5.56 -7.62
N HIS A 32 9.28 -4.26 -7.73
CA HIS A 32 8.57 -3.23 -6.96
C HIS A 32 7.07 -3.19 -7.29
N ARG A 33 6.71 -3.24 -8.57
CA ARG A 33 5.32 -3.30 -9.02
C ARG A 33 4.56 -4.51 -8.45
N ARG A 34 5.21 -5.69 -8.39
CA ARG A 34 4.60 -6.89 -7.78
C ARG A 34 4.37 -6.70 -6.29
N ARG A 35 5.33 -6.17 -5.54
CA ARG A 35 5.17 -5.90 -4.10
C ARG A 35 4.07 -4.87 -3.82
N ALA A 36 4.00 -3.79 -4.61
CA ALA A 36 2.91 -2.82 -4.53
C ALA A 36 1.53 -3.49 -4.72
N GLY A 37 1.42 -4.38 -5.71
CA GLY A 37 0.19 -5.14 -5.96
C GLY A 37 -0.21 -6.08 -4.81
N GLN A 38 0.76 -6.71 -4.13
CA GLN A 38 0.51 -7.55 -2.96
C GLN A 38 -0.08 -6.72 -1.80
N PHE A 39 0.52 -5.57 -1.49
CA PHE A 39 0.00 -4.68 -0.45
C PHE A 39 -1.40 -4.16 -0.77
N MET A 40 -1.67 -3.80 -2.03
CA MET A 40 -3.01 -3.38 -2.46
C MET A 40 -4.05 -4.50 -2.34
N SER A 41 -3.66 -5.74 -2.65
CA SER A 41 -4.54 -6.91 -2.50
C SER A 41 -4.93 -7.14 -1.04
N GLU A 42 -3.99 -6.94 -0.11
CA GLU A 42 -4.24 -7.01 1.33
C GLU A 42 -5.20 -5.93 1.83
N VAL A 43 -5.07 -4.70 1.31
CA VAL A 43 -6.00 -3.60 1.61
C VAL A 43 -7.40 -3.95 1.16
N VAL A 44 -7.57 -4.39 -0.11
CA VAL A 44 -8.87 -4.76 -0.67
C VAL A 44 -9.50 -5.90 0.14
N ARG A 45 -8.72 -6.92 0.51
CA ARG A 45 -9.18 -8.03 1.34
C ARG A 45 -9.66 -7.55 2.72
N THR A 46 -8.90 -6.68 3.35
CA THR A 46 -9.21 -6.15 4.69
C THR A 46 -10.45 -5.27 4.68
N VAL A 47 -10.58 -4.39 3.68
CA VAL A 47 -11.75 -3.50 3.53
C VAL A 47 -13.01 -4.32 3.21
N HIS A 48 -12.94 -5.31 2.32
CA HIS A 48 -14.10 -6.15 2.01
C HIS A 48 -14.52 -7.07 3.16
N SER A 49 -13.58 -7.58 3.95
CA SER A 49 -13.90 -8.44 5.10
C SER A 49 -14.45 -7.67 6.31
N ALA A 50 -14.25 -6.36 6.35
CA ALA A 50 -14.79 -5.49 7.39
C ALA A 50 -15.33 -4.16 6.80
N PRO A 51 -16.58 -4.11 6.33
CA PRO A 51 -17.15 -2.89 5.72
C PRO A 51 -17.26 -1.70 6.70
N ALA A 52 -17.32 -1.97 8.00
CA ALA A 52 -17.37 -0.97 9.07
C ALA A 52 -15.99 -0.64 9.65
N LEU A 53 -14.91 -0.92 8.90
CA LEU A 53 -13.55 -0.66 9.34
C LEU A 53 -13.31 0.85 9.44
N ASP A 54 -13.24 1.33 10.67
CA ASP A 54 -12.88 2.72 10.94
C ASP A 54 -11.36 2.88 10.71
N CYS A 55 -11.02 3.28 9.49
CA CYS A 55 -9.64 3.53 9.06
C CYS A 55 -9.33 5.00 9.25
N ASP A 56 -8.28 5.29 10.02
CA ASP A 56 -7.75 6.64 10.12
C ASP A 56 -6.96 7.00 8.85
N TRP A 57 -7.67 7.52 7.85
CA TRP A 57 -7.11 7.93 6.57
C TRP A 57 -6.17 9.13 6.68
N SER A 58 -6.16 9.84 7.81
CA SER A 58 -5.23 10.95 8.03
C SER A 58 -3.75 10.49 8.02
N GLN A 59 -3.50 9.20 8.23
CA GLN A 59 -2.17 8.58 8.20
C GLN A 59 -1.60 8.37 6.78
N LEU A 60 -2.39 8.63 5.74
CA LEU A 60 -1.96 8.54 4.33
C LEU A 60 -1.40 9.85 3.78
N ARG A 61 -1.32 10.90 4.59
CA ARG A 61 -0.70 12.16 4.15
C ARG A 61 0.75 11.91 3.72
N ALA A 62 1.14 12.53 2.62
CA ALA A 62 2.54 12.55 2.22
C ALA A 62 3.36 13.27 3.32
N PRO A 63 4.58 12.80 3.64
CA PRO A 63 5.50 13.61 4.42
C PRO A 63 5.75 14.93 3.69
N GLU A 64 5.68 16.04 4.42
CA GLU A 64 6.06 17.38 3.95
C GLU A 64 7.55 17.47 3.61
#